data_AF-A0A7R6V6G9-F1
#
_entry.id   AF-A0A7R6V6G9-F1
#
_cell.length_a   1.000
_cell.length_b   1.000
_cell.length_c   1.000
_cell.angle_alpha   90.00
_cell.angle_beta   90.00
_cell.angle_gamma   90.00
#
_symmetry.space_group_name_H-M   'P 1'
#
loop_
_entity.id
_entity.type
_entity.pdbx_description
1 polymer ?
#
loop_
_entity_poly.entity_id
_entity_poly.type
_entity_poly.pdbx_seq_one_letter_code
_entity_poly.pdbx_strand_id
1 'polypeptide(L)'
;MKTDYEKIAEKLKIGISTLYQWKKTRPELYDFIINSFHITENGNNKKTDIKKELCKYLEDLTQEELELYYHEIKARALRKKIG
;
A
#
# COMPACT_ATOMS: atom_id res chain seq x y z
N MET A 1 18.97 10.53 5.47
CA MET A 1 17.61 10.03 5.20
C MET A 1 17.15 10.71 3.91
N LYS A 2 16.70 9.96 2.89
CA LYS A 2 16.22 10.57 1.63
C LYS A 2 14.85 11.22 1.86
N THR A 3 14.65 12.43 1.31
CA THR A 3 13.37 13.14 1.28
C THR A 3 12.37 12.42 0.36
N ASP A 4 11.07 12.67 0.53
CA ASP A 4 10.04 12.05 -0.32
C ASP A 4 10.22 12.45 -1.80
N TYR A 5 10.65 13.68 -2.07
CA TYR A 5 10.98 14.14 -3.42
C TYR A 5 12.13 13.35 -4.05
N GLU A 6 13.15 12.98 -3.27
CA GLU A 6 14.27 12.15 -3.75
C GLU A 6 13.80 10.72 -4.07
N LYS A 7 12.92 10.14 -3.23
CA LYS A 7 12.33 8.82 -3.50
C LYS A 7 11.47 8.82 -4.76
N ILE A 8 10.70 9.88 -4.97
CA ILE A 8 9.85 10.06 -6.16
C ILE A 8 10.72 10.14 -7.41
N ALA A 9 11.74 11.00 -7.38
CA ALA A 9 12.66 11.16 -8.50
C ALA A 9 13.38 9.84 -8.85
N GLU A 10 13.82 9.08 -7.84
CA GLU A 10 14.45 7.77 -8.00
C GLU A 10 13.49 6.74 -8.63
N LYS A 11 12.25 6.63 -8.13
CA LYS A 11 11.25 5.69 -8.67
C LYS A 11 10.86 6.02 -10.11
N LEU A 12 10.79 7.30 -10.45
CA LEU A 12 10.50 7.78 -11.80
C LEU A 12 11.73 7.78 -12.71
N LYS A 13 12.93 7.50 -12.17
CA LYS A 13 14.22 7.55 -12.87
C LYS A 13 14.46 8.89 -13.56
N ILE A 14 14.12 9.98 -12.88
CA ILE A 14 14.33 11.36 -13.34
C ILE A 14 15.26 12.12 -12.40
N GLY A 15 15.82 13.23 -12.87
CA GLY A 15 16.51 14.17 -12.00
C GLY A 15 15.54 14.86 -11.05
N ILE A 16 15.97 15.12 -9.81
CA ILE A 16 15.14 15.85 -8.84
C ILE A 16 14.79 17.27 -9.33
N SER A 17 15.70 17.89 -10.10
CA SER A 17 15.47 19.17 -10.76
C SER A 17 14.31 19.10 -11.76
N THR A 18 14.14 18.00 -12.47
CA THR A 18 13.02 17.76 -13.39
C THR A 18 11.69 17.71 -12.62
N LEU A 19 11.66 17.03 -11.48
CA LEU A 19 10.47 17.01 -10.62
C LEU A 19 10.10 18.41 -10.13
N TYR A 20 11.07 19.23 -9.72
CA TYR A 20 10.84 20.63 -9.33
C TYR A 20 10.41 21.51 -10.50
N GLN A 21 10.94 21.29 -11.70
CA GLN A 21 10.51 22.02 -12.90
C GLN A 21 9.04 21.73 -13.24
N TRP A 22 8.56 20.51 -13.02
CA TRP A 22 7.16 20.16 -13.26
C TRP A 22 6.19 20.90 -12.35
N LYS A 23 6.60 21.27 -11.13
CA LYS A 23 5.78 22.13 -10.26
C LYS A 23 5.37 23.44 -10.95
N LYS A 24 6.22 23.97 -11.84
CA LYS A 24 5.97 25.21 -12.59
C LYS A 24 5.43 24.97 -14.00
N THR A 25 5.94 23.95 -14.68
CA THR A 25 5.68 23.73 -16.11
C THR A 25 4.52 22.77 -16.38
N ARG A 26 4.17 21.93 -15.40
CA ARG A 26 3.12 20.89 -15.48
C ARG A 26 2.49 20.68 -14.08
N PRO A 27 1.87 21.71 -13.49
CA PRO A 27 1.43 21.68 -12.10
C PRO A 27 0.44 20.54 -11.82
N GLU A 28 -0.47 20.23 -12.75
CA GLU A 28 -1.44 19.14 -12.59
C GLU A 28 -0.77 17.77 -12.54
N LEU A 29 0.26 17.55 -13.37
CA LEU A 29 1.04 16.31 -13.36
C LEU A 29 1.86 16.21 -12.07
N TYR A 30 2.47 17.32 -11.64
CA TYR A 30 3.21 17.38 -10.40
C TYR A 30 2.30 17.01 -9.21
N ASP A 31 1.15 17.67 -9.08
CA ASP A 31 0.20 17.40 -8.01
C ASP A 31 -0.33 15.97 -8.05
N PHE A 32 -0.63 15.44 -9.25
CA PHE A 32 -1.02 14.03 -9.40
C PHE A 32 0.05 13.07 -8.87
N ILE A 33 1.33 13.29 -9.23
CA ILE A 33 2.44 12.43 -8.81
C ILE A 33 2.65 12.51 -7.30
N ILE A 34 2.73 13.73 -6.76
CA ILE A 34 2.96 13.98 -5.32
C ILE A 34 1.82 13.36 -4.49
N ASN A 35 0.57 13.63 -4.87
CA ASN A 35 -0.59 13.06 -4.19
C ASN A 35 -0.62 11.53 -4.30
N SER A 36 -0.32 10.96 -5.47
CA SER A 36 -0.26 9.50 -5.63
C SER A 36 0.81 8.86 -4.75
N PHE A 37 1.97 9.52 -4.60
CA PHE A 37 3.04 9.02 -3.76
C PHE A 37 2.70 9.12 -2.26
N HIS A 38 2.11 10.23 -1.83
CA HIS A 38 1.61 10.38 -0.48
C HIS A 38 0.42 9.45 -0.18
N ILE A 39 -0.39 9.08 -1.16
CA ILE A 39 -1.42 8.03 -1.01
C ILE A 39 -0.76 6.66 -0.83
N THR A 40 0.35 6.37 -1.50
CA THR A 40 1.10 5.12 -1.29
C THR A 40 1.88 5.07 0.02
N GLU A 41 2.29 6.21 0.58
CA GLU A 41 2.99 6.25 1.88
C GLU A 41 2.04 6.42 3.08
N ASN A 42 0.97 7.23 2.97
CA ASN A 42 0.05 7.55 4.08
C ASN A 42 -1.41 7.08 3.89
N GLY A 43 -1.86 6.78 2.66
CA GLY A 43 -3.30 6.68 2.35
C GLY A 43 -3.89 5.29 2.12
N ASN A 44 -3.09 4.29 1.75
CA ASN A 44 -3.59 2.95 1.38
C ASN A 44 -3.02 1.79 2.20
N ASN A 45 -2.29 2.09 3.28
CA ASN A 45 -1.55 1.05 4.00
C ASN A 45 -2.36 0.32 5.07
N LYS A 46 -3.45 0.85 5.68
CA LYS A 46 -4.17 0.09 6.72
C LYS A 46 -4.55 -1.35 6.34
N LYS A 47 -5.15 -1.58 5.17
CA LYS A 47 -5.49 -2.95 4.72
C LYS A 47 -4.26 -3.77 4.38
N THR A 48 -3.23 -3.16 3.80
CA THR A 48 -1.98 -3.82 3.44
C THR A 48 -1.13 -4.16 4.66
N ASP A 49 -1.12 -3.28 5.66
CA ASP A 49 -0.47 -3.42 6.96
C ASP A 49 -1.17 -4.49 7.77
N ILE A 50 -2.51 -4.45 7.87
CA ILE A 50 -3.28 -5.53 8.51
C ILE A 50 -3.01 -6.87 7.83
N LYS A 51 -2.90 -6.92 6.50
CA LYS A 51 -2.54 -8.16 5.79
C LYS A 51 -1.14 -8.64 6.14
N LYS A 52 -0.15 -7.74 6.14
CA LYS A 52 1.24 -8.06 6.50
C LYS A 52 1.35 -8.52 7.96
N GLU A 53 0.59 -7.88 8.85
CA GLU A 53 0.54 -8.20 10.27
C GLU A 53 -0.14 -9.56 10.50
N LEU A 54 -1.25 -9.84 9.81
CA LEU A 54 -1.91 -11.15 9.81
C LEU A 54 -0.97 -12.26 9.35
N CYS A 55 -0.17 -12.04 8.30
CA CYS A 55 0.79 -13.06 7.83
C CYS A 55 1.75 -13.50 8.94
N LYS A 56 2.23 -12.57 9.79
CA LYS A 56 3.11 -12.91 10.91
C LYS A 56 2.42 -13.82 11.92
N TYR A 57 1.19 -13.49 12.30
CA TYR A 57 0.45 -14.32 13.25
C TYR A 57 0.09 -15.70 12.69
N LEU A 58 -0.12 -15.81 11.38
CA LEU A 58 -0.42 -17.10 10.73
C LEU A 58 0.80 -18.03 10.65
N GLU A 59 2.03 -17.48 10.61
CA GLU A 59 3.26 -18.28 10.59
C GLU A 59 3.50 -19.03 11.91
N ASP A 60 2.96 -18.54 13.02
CA ASP A 60 3.12 -19.12 14.36
C ASP A 60 2.08 -20.22 14.69
N LEU A 61 1.10 -20.47 13.81
CA LEU A 61 -0.02 -21.40 14.06
C LEU A 61 0.31 -22.84 13.68
N THR A 62 -0.34 -23.79 14.35
CA THR A 62 -0.35 -25.19 13.89
C THR A 62 -1.19 -25.36 12.62
N GLN A 63 -1.04 -26.51 11.97
CA GLN A 63 -1.84 -26.86 10.80
C GLN A 63 -3.35 -26.86 11.12
N GLU A 64 -3.75 -27.42 12.27
CA GLU A 64 -5.17 -27.46 12.66
C GLU A 64 -5.74 -26.06 12.91
N GLU A 65 -4.97 -25.17 13.53
CA GLU A 65 -5.37 -23.78 13.78
C GLU A 65 -5.51 -22.98 12.48
N LEU A 66 -4.57 -23.17 11.56
CA LEU A 66 -4.61 -22.51 10.26
C LEU A 66 -5.81 -22.98 9.41
N GLU A 67 -6.14 -24.27 9.45
CA GLU A 67 -7.33 -24.83 8.81
C GLU A 67 -8.62 -24.26 9.41
N LEU A 68 -8.70 -24.14 10.74
CA LEU A 68 -9.83 -23.52 11.42
C LEU A 68 -10.08 -22.09 10.90
N TYR A 69 -9.07 -21.22 10.94
CA TYR A 69 -9.21 -19.83 10.47
C TYR A 69 -9.51 -19.74 8.97
N TYR A 70 -8.94 -20.63 8.15
CA TYR A 70 -9.28 -20.72 6.74
C TYR A 70 -10.77 -20.98 6.52
N HIS A 71 -11.34 -21.94 7.25
CA HIS A 71 -12.77 -22.25 7.19
C HIS A 71 -13.64 -21.11 7.70
N GLU A 72 -13.26 -20.43 8.78
CA GLU A 72 -14.01 -19.27 9.30
C GLU A 72 -14.05 -18.10 8.31
N ILE A 73 -12.91 -17.75 7.70
CA ILE A 73 -12.84 -16.69 6.69
C ILE A 73 -13.73 -17.06 5.49
N LYS A 74 -13.69 -18.32 5.05
CA LYS A 74 -14.53 -18.82 3.95
C LYS A 74 -16.02 -18.77 4.30
N ALA A 75 -16.39 -19.17 5.51
CA ALA A 75 -17.76 -19.09 6.01
C ALA A 75 -18.25 -17.64 6.07
N ARG A 76 -17.43 -16.70 6.56
CA ARG A 76 -17.77 -15.27 6.59
C ARG A 76 -17.94 -14.68 5.19
N ALA A 77 -17.07 -15.06 4.26
CA ALA A 77 -17.18 -14.65 2.86
C ALA A 77 -18.45 -15.19 2.20
N LEU A 78 -18.85 -16.41 2.53
CA LEU A 78 -20.10 -17.02 2.07
C LEU A 78 -21.32 -16.32 2.67
N ARG A 79 -21.35 -16.09 4.00
CA ARG A 79 -22.45 -15.38 4.68
C ARG A 79 -22.74 -14.02 4.05
N LYS A 80 -21.70 -13.24 3.74
CA LYS A 80 -21.85 -11.96 3.01
C LYS A 80 -22.53 -12.06 1.65
N LYS A 81 -22.46 -13.23 0.99
CA LYS A 81 -23.13 -13.47 -0.29
C LYS A 81 -24.59 -13.90 -0.11
N ILE A 82 -24.95 -14.40 1.07
CA ILE A 82 -26.28 -14.94 1.37
C ILE A 82 -27.14 -13.91 2.11
N GLY A 83 -26.56 -13.04 2.94
CA GLY A 83 -27.26 -11.99 3.70
C GLY A 83 -26.47 -11.56 4.92
#